data_AF-A0A970H118-F1
#
_entry.id   AF-A0A970H118-F1
#
_cell.length_a   1.000
_cell.length_b   1.000
_cell.length_c   1.000
_cell.angle_alpha   90.00
_cell.angle_beta   90.00
_cell.angle_gamma   90.00
#
_symmetry.space_group_name_H-M   'P 1'
#
loop_
_entity.id
_entity.type
_entity.pdbx_description
1 polymer ?
#
loop_
_entity_poly.entity_id
_entity_poly.type
_entity_poly.pdbx_seq_one_letter_code
_entity_poly.pdbx_strand_id
1 'polypeptide(L)'
;MPDAAAHLLYYFGNLGGQYTIRLQAMIDDVPSAKRVFAREVEMAKGFTETLDNGIHRITSGSVSPGYNLKTENWNWYYAVGGYSAWGKGTAEVYGDCYTLEMEYKVFDRYNWDAGKFVKILGQEVTDEFMGTFHKQGLAQEFDMNGSVKKTI
;
A
#
# COMPACT_ATOMS: atom_id res chain seq x y z
N MET A 1 6.17 -11.37 -12.90
CA MET A 1 6.23 -10.38 -11.80
C MET A 1 6.34 -8.98 -12.40
N PRO A 2 5.25 -8.44 -12.98
CA PRO A 2 5.29 -7.15 -13.67
C PRO A 2 5.54 -5.95 -12.73
N ASP A 3 4.95 -5.94 -11.53
CA ASP A 3 5.10 -4.82 -10.58
C ASP A 3 6.51 -4.79 -10.01
N ALA A 4 7.05 -5.92 -9.54
CA ALA A 4 8.40 -5.97 -9.01
C ALA A 4 9.43 -5.47 -10.04
N ALA A 5 9.29 -5.88 -11.30
CA ALA A 5 10.14 -5.40 -12.38
C ALA A 5 9.96 -3.90 -12.62
N ALA A 6 8.73 -3.39 -12.62
CA ALA A 6 8.45 -1.96 -12.81
C ALA A 6 9.03 -1.10 -11.68
N HIS A 7 8.97 -1.56 -10.42
CA HIS A 7 9.54 -0.84 -9.27
C HIS A 7 11.06 -0.80 -9.35
N LEU A 8 11.69 -1.93 -9.71
CA LEU A 8 13.14 -2.01 -9.89
C LEU A 8 13.62 -1.13 -11.06
N LEU A 9 12.87 -1.11 -12.17
CA LEU A 9 13.14 -0.21 -13.29
C LEU A 9 12.97 1.26 -12.91
N TYR A 10 11.98 1.60 -12.08
CA TYR A 10 11.79 2.96 -11.58
C TYR A 10 12.96 3.39 -10.68
N TYR A 11 13.40 2.50 -9.79
CA TYR A 11 14.58 2.70 -8.95
C TYR A 11 15.83 3.02 -9.79
N PHE A 12 16.16 2.16 -10.76
CA PHE A 12 17.32 2.36 -11.64
C PHE A 12 17.13 3.48 -12.68
N GLY A 13 15.89 3.88 -12.95
CA GLY A 13 15.58 5.04 -13.78
C GLY A 13 16.01 6.37 -13.15
N ASN A 14 16.37 6.35 -11.85
CA ASN A 14 16.87 7.51 -11.11
C ASN A 14 15.92 8.73 -11.19
N LEU A 15 14.61 8.45 -11.24
CA LEU A 15 13.56 9.47 -11.39
C LEU A 15 13.19 10.12 -10.05
N GLY A 16 13.37 9.39 -8.95
CA GLY A 16 12.93 9.80 -7.61
C GLY A 16 11.43 10.05 -7.53
N GLY A 17 11.01 10.76 -6.48
CA GLY A 17 9.64 11.23 -6.33
C GLY A 17 8.64 10.14 -5.94
N GLN A 18 7.41 10.28 -6.46
CA GLN A 18 6.25 9.50 -6.03
C GLN A 18 5.85 8.47 -7.09
N TYR A 19 5.87 7.19 -6.72
CA TYR A 19 5.38 6.08 -7.53
C TYR A 19 3.96 5.69 -7.11
N THR A 20 3.03 5.63 -8.07
CA THR A 20 1.65 5.20 -7.81
C THR A 20 1.51 3.71 -8.11
N ILE A 21 1.27 2.92 -7.07
CA ILE A 21 1.12 1.47 -7.20
C ILE A 21 -0.24 1.11 -7.77
N ARG A 22 -0.32 -0.05 -8.44
CA ARG A 22 -1.59 -0.63 -8.91
C ARG A 22 -2.35 -1.28 -7.73
N LEU A 23 -2.81 -0.46 -6.79
CA LEU A 23 -3.34 -0.91 -5.50
C LEU A 23 -4.50 -1.90 -5.64
N GLN A 24 -5.42 -1.67 -6.58
CA GLN A 24 -6.53 -2.61 -6.82
C GLN A 24 -6.00 -4.00 -7.20
N ALA A 25 -5.02 -4.08 -8.10
CA ALA A 25 -4.40 -5.35 -8.46
C ALA A 25 -3.70 -6.02 -7.26
N MET A 26 -3.04 -5.25 -6.39
CA MET A 26 -2.46 -5.79 -5.15
C MET A 26 -3.53 -6.38 -4.22
N ILE A 27 -4.67 -5.70 -4.06
CA ILE A 27 -5.80 -6.19 -3.26
C ILE A 27 -6.38 -7.48 -3.84
N ASP A 28 -6.49 -7.56 -5.17
CA ASP A 28 -7.05 -8.71 -5.86
C ASP A 28 -6.10 -9.93 -5.84
N ASP A 29 -4.80 -9.67 -5.98
CA ASP A 29 -3.76 -10.69 -6.12
C ASP A 29 -3.25 -11.25 -4.78
N VAL A 30 -3.35 -10.50 -3.68
CA VAL A 30 -2.73 -10.85 -2.39
C VAL A 30 -3.78 -11.02 -1.30
N PRO A 31 -4.01 -12.25 -0.79
CA PRO A 31 -5.02 -12.49 0.24
C PRO A 31 -4.79 -11.69 1.53
N SER A 32 -3.56 -11.45 1.98
CA SER A 32 -3.30 -10.58 3.15
C SER A 32 -3.70 -9.14 2.89
N ALA A 33 -3.40 -8.58 1.72
CA ALA A 33 -3.79 -7.23 1.35
C ALA A 33 -5.32 -7.08 1.27
N LYS A 34 -6.00 -8.08 0.71
CA LYS A 34 -7.46 -8.14 0.71
C LYS A 34 -8.05 -8.12 2.10
N ARG A 35 -7.44 -8.84 3.06
CA ARG A 35 -7.87 -8.83 4.48
C ARG A 35 -7.67 -7.47 5.14
N VAL A 36 -6.56 -6.78 4.87
CA VAL A 36 -6.32 -5.41 5.41
C VAL A 36 -7.36 -4.44 4.85
N PHE A 37 -7.61 -4.47 3.54
CA PHE A 37 -8.64 -3.65 2.90
C PHE A 37 -10.03 -3.92 3.48
N ALA A 38 -10.43 -5.19 3.59
CA ALA A 38 -11.72 -5.56 4.16
C ALA A 38 -11.86 -5.09 5.63
N ARG A 39 -10.79 -5.19 6.42
CA ARG A 39 -10.79 -4.70 7.81
C ARG A 39 -10.99 -3.18 7.89
N GLU A 40 -10.29 -2.40 7.07
CA GLU A 40 -10.51 -0.94 7.03
C GLU A 40 -11.97 -0.60 6.65
N VAL A 41 -12.53 -1.31 5.67
CA VAL A 41 -13.93 -1.14 5.25
C VAL A 41 -14.90 -1.43 6.41
N GLU A 42 -14.72 -2.56 7.11
CA GLU A 42 -15.60 -2.92 8.23
C GLU A 42 -15.46 -1.95 9.42
N MET A 43 -14.25 -1.45 9.70
CA MET A 43 -14.06 -0.40 10.72
C MET A 43 -14.76 0.91 10.33
N ALA A 44 -14.69 1.31 9.07
CA ALA A 44 -15.36 2.52 8.60
C ALA A 44 -16.89 2.39 8.65
N LYS A 45 -17.44 1.20 8.30
CA LYS A 45 -18.86 0.89 8.46
C LYS A 45 -19.31 0.98 9.92
N GLY A 46 -18.62 0.26 10.80
CA GLY A 46 -18.95 0.25 12.22
C GLY A 46 -18.83 1.64 12.86
N PHE A 47 -17.88 2.47 12.43
CA PHE A 47 -17.81 3.87 12.89
C PHE A 47 -18.97 4.70 12.33
N THR A 48 -19.31 4.56 11.05
CA THR A 48 -20.41 5.30 10.41
C THR A 48 -21.74 5.03 11.08
N GLU A 49 -21.98 3.79 11.51
CA GLU A 49 -23.18 3.36 12.23
C GLU A 49 -23.35 4.02 13.61
N THR A 50 -22.31 4.67 14.14
CA THR A 50 -22.37 5.41 15.42
C THR A 50 -22.63 6.92 15.26
N LEU A 51 -22.70 7.41 14.01
CA LEU A 51 -22.85 8.83 13.72
C LEU A 51 -24.33 9.25 13.73
N ASP A 52 -24.59 10.46 14.22
CA ASP A 52 -25.91 11.08 14.11
C ASP A 52 -26.25 11.40 12.64
N ASN A 53 -27.54 11.61 12.34
CA ASN A 53 -28.00 12.06 11.01
C ASN A 53 -27.20 13.28 10.51
N GLY A 54 -26.82 13.25 9.24
CA GLY A 54 -26.08 14.33 8.60
C GLY A 54 -24.90 13.86 7.76
N ILE A 55 -24.09 14.82 7.31
CA ILE A 55 -22.90 14.58 6.48
C ILE A 55 -21.65 14.72 7.34
N HIS A 56 -20.84 13.66 7.36
CA HIS A 56 -19.63 13.56 8.18
C HIS A 56 -18.41 13.24 7.32
N ARG A 57 -17.28 13.87 7.63
CA ARG A 57 -15.98 13.48 7.05
C ARG A 57 -15.28 12.57 8.05
N ILE A 58 -14.94 11.36 7.62
CA ILE A 58 -14.31 10.36 8.48
C ILE A 58 -12.90 10.05 8.00
N THR A 59 -12.03 9.64 8.92
CA THR A 59 -10.66 9.19 8.64
C THR A 59 -10.26 8.17 9.70
N SER A 60 -9.56 7.10 9.32
CA SER A 60 -9.07 6.09 10.26
C SER A 60 -8.24 6.75 11.37
N GLY A 61 -8.54 6.41 12.63
CA GLY A 61 -7.83 6.97 13.79
C GLY A 61 -6.40 6.45 13.97
N SER A 62 -6.01 5.41 13.22
CA SER A 62 -4.66 4.86 13.21
C SER A 62 -4.34 4.24 11.84
N VAL A 63 -3.07 3.97 11.61
CA VAL A 63 -2.59 3.27 10.42
C VAL A 63 -2.72 1.77 10.62
N SER A 64 -3.27 1.08 9.63
CA SER A 64 -3.26 -0.38 9.51
C SER A 64 -1.98 -0.85 8.84
N PRO A 65 -1.10 -1.62 9.52
CA PRO A 65 0.02 -2.25 8.84
C PRO A 65 -0.47 -3.39 7.95
N GLY A 66 0.16 -3.52 6.79
CA GLY A 66 0.00 -4.62 5.85
C GLY A 66 1.34 -5.20 5.43
N TYR A 67 1.33 -6.47 5.02
CA TYR A 67 2.52 -7.13 4.49
C TYR A 67 2.12 -8.14 3.41
N ASN A 68 2.62 -7.94 2.20
CA ASN A 68 2.46 -8.87 1.09
C ASN A 68 3.39 -10.07 1.32
N LEU A 69 2.84 -11.26 1.58
CA LEU A 69 3.67 -12.43 1.87
C LEU A 69 4.22 -13.04 0.59
N LYS A 70 5.50 -13.46 0.59
CA LYS A 70 6.11 -14.18 -0.54
C LYS A 70 5.35 -15.45 -0.91
N THR A 71 4.81 -16.16 0.09
CA THR A 71 4.00 -17.37 -0.09
C THR A 71 2.66 -17.11 -0.76
N GLU A 72 2.15 -15.89 -0.66
CA GLU A 72 0.90 -15.48 -1.32
C GLU A 72 1.17 -14.95 -2.73
N ASN A 73 2.17 -14.07 -2.87
CA ASN A 73 2.47 -13.46 -4.16
C ASN A 73 3.90 -12.91 -4.25
N TRP A 74 4.73 -13.53 -5.10
CA TRP A 74 6.13 -13.09 -5.29
C TRP A 74 6.22 -11.68 -5.88
N ASN A 75 5.31 -11.33 -6.78
CA ASN A 75 5.33 -10.04 -7.47
C ASN A 75 5.13 -8.88 -6.48
N TRP A 76 4.10 -8.94 -5.65
CA TRP A 76 3.81 -7.89 -4.67
C TRP A 76 4.72 -7.93 -3.43
N TYR A 77 5.25 -9.10 -3.08
CA TYR A 77 6.29 -9.24 -2.06
C TYR A 77 7.55 -8.44 -2.42
N TYR A 78 8.05 -8.57 -3.65
CA TYR A 78 9.25 -7.84 -4.09
C TYR A 78 8.98 -6.39 -4.50
N ALA A 79 7.75 -6.06 -4.90
CA ALA A 79 7.40 -4.70 -5.30
C ALA A 79 7.20 -3.76 -4.10
N VAL A 80 6.48 -4.24 -3.07
CA VAL A 80 6.03 -3.42 -1.93
C VAL A 80 6.42 -4.05 -0.60
N GLY A 81 6.22 -5.35 -0.43
CA GLY A 81 6.49 -5.99 0.87
C GLY A 81 5.57 -5.45 1.97
N GLY A 82 6.15 -4.74 2.95
CA GLY A 82 5.41 -4.08 4.03
C GLY A 82 4.85 -2.73 3.62
N TYR A 83 3.70 -2.33 4.16
CA TYR A 83 3.12 -1.02 3.87
C TYR A 83 2.20 -0.53 4.98
N SER A 84 1.96 0.78 4.96
CA SER A 84 0.97 1.46 5.80
C SER A 84 -0.32 1.67 5.02
N ALA A 85 -1.47 1.41 5.64
CA ALA A 85 -2.78 1.61 5.04
C ALA A 85 -3.72 2.41 5.96
N TRP A 86 -4.64 3.17 5.37
CA TRP A 86 -5.68 3.89 6.12
C TRP A 86 -6.88 4.22 5.22
N GLY A 87 -8.03 4.44 5.84
CA GLY A 87 -9.26 4.88 5.20
C GLY A 87 -9.56 6.36 5.47
N LYS A 88 -10.26 6.99 4.54
CA LYS A 88 -10.94 8.27 4.74
C LYS A 88 -12.17 8.33 3.86
N GLY A 89 -13.16 9.17 4.19
CA GLY A 89 -14.36 9.23 3.37
C GLY A 89 -15.35 10.28 3.81
N THR A 90 -16.47 10.31 3.10
CA THR A 90 -17.66 11.10 3.46
C THR A 90 -18.79 10.11 3.72
N ALA A 91 -19.40 10.20 4.90
CA ALA A 91 -20.59 9.46 5.26
C ALA A 91 -21.81 10.40 5.26
N GLU A 92 -22.91 9.98 4.66
CA GLU A 92 -24.20 10.63 4.74
C GLU A 92 -25.17 9.68 5.46
N VAL A 93 -25.63 10.08 6.64
CA VAL A 93 -26.49 9.28 7.52
C VAL A 93 -27.91 9.85 7.53
N TYR A 94 -28.89 8.98 7.30
CA TYR A 94 -30.31 9.30 7.30
C TYR A 94 -31.10 8.19 8.00
N GLY A 95 -31.48 8.44 9.25
CA GLY A 95 -32.15 7.45 10.09
C GLY A 95 -31.26 6.23 10.31
N ASP A 96 -31.79 5.04 10.04
CA ASP A 96 -31.05 3.78 10.15
C ASP A 96 -30.26 3.41 8.87
N CYS A 97 -30.17 4.34 7.90
CA CYS A 97 -29.47 4.15 6.64
C CYS A 97 -28.29 5.10 6.51
N TYR A 98 -27.26 4.69 5.77
CA TYR A 98 -26.16 5.57 5.38
C TYR A 98 -25.66 5.27 3.97
N THR A 99 -24.98 6.25 3.38
CA THR A 99 -24.08 6.06 2.23
C THR A 99 -22.68 6.47 2.66
N LEU A 100 -21.69 5.62 2.41
CA LEU A 100 -20.28 5.91 2.72
C LEU A 100 -19.44 5.87 1.44
N GLU A 101 -18.93 7.03 1.04
CA GLU A 101 -17.91 7.16 0.00
C GLU A 101 -16.52 7.10 0.62
N MET A 102 -15.89 5.93 0.58
CA MET A 102 -14.58 5.66 1.17
C MET A 102 -13.46 5.68 0.13
N GLU A 103 -12.32 6.24 0.52
CA GLU A 103 -11.02 6.12 -0.13
C GLU A 103 -10.08 5.33 0.79
N TYR A 104 -9.69 4.13 0.36
CA TYR A 104 -8.64 3.33 0.98
C TYR A 104 -7.30 3.70 0.37
N LYS A 105 -6.34 4.07 1.22
CA LYS A 105 -5.03 4.56 0.82
C LYS A 105 -3.94 3.67 1.38
N VAL A 106 -2.85 3.57 0.63
CA VAL A 106 -1.61 2.95 1.11
C VAL A 106 -0.42 3.87 0.86
N PHE A 107 0.60 3.72 1.71
CA PHE A 107 1.90 4.37 1.58
C PHE A 107 3.00 3.43 2.03
N ASP A 108 4.13 3.48 1.36
CA ASP A 108 5.38 2.88 1.79
C ASP A 108 6.58 3.62 1.15
N ARG A 109 7.80 3.34 1.59
CA ARG A 109 9.01 3.86 0.95
C ARG A 109 9.82 2.70 0.38
N TYR A 110 10.06 2.74 -0.94
CA TYR A 110 10.93 1.80 -1.60
C TYR A 110 12.40 2.16 -1.30
N ASN A 111 12.96 1.51 -0.27
CA ASN A 111 14.31 1.74 0.20
C ASN A 111 15.12 0.43 0.33
N TRP A 112 16.45 0.57 0.33
CA TRP A 112 17.38 -0.54 0.50
C TRP A 112 18.21 -0.31 1.76
N ASP A 113 17.58 -0.52 2.91
CA ASP A 113 18.18 -0.31 4.22
C ASP A 113 19.20 -1.42 4.54
N ALA A 114 20.41 -1.02 4.94
CA ALA A 114 21.51 -1.95 5.24
C ALA A 114 21.11 -3.03 6.29
N GLY A 115 21.64 -4.24 6.11
CA GLY A 115 21.44 -5.37 7.03
C GLY A 115 20.39 -6.40 6.61
N LYS A 116 19.76 -6.22 5.45
CA LYS A 116 18.85 -7.20 4.83
C LYS A 116 19.38 -7.69 3.49
N PHE A 117 18.82 -8.79 3.02
CA PHE A 117 19.06 -9.32 1.69
C PHE A 117 17.80 -9.97 1.14
N VAL A 118 17.71 -10.04 -0.17
CA VAL A 118 16.69 -10.80 -0.88
C VAL A 118 17.35 -11.79 -1.83
N LYS A 119 16.75 -12.98 -1.95
CA LYS A 119 17.16 -13.93 -2.99
C LYS A 119 16.36 -13.67 -4.25
N ILE A 120 17.04 -13.25 -5.31
CA ILE A 120 16.48 -13.07 -6.65
C ILE A 120 17.10 -14.15 -7.54
N LEU A 121 16.26 -15.06 -8.06
CA LEU A 121 16.69 -16.18 -8.90
C LEU A 121 17.83 -17.03 -8.29
N GLY A 122 17.81 -17.21 -6.97
CA GLY A 122 18.82 -17.98 -6.23
C GLY A 122 20.10 -17.22 -5.94
N GLN A 123 20.28 -16.01 -6.49
CA GLN A 123 21.38 -15.12 -6.14
C GLN A 123 20.98 -14.22 -4.98
N GLU A 124 21.90 -14.04 -4.05
CA GLU A 124 21.74 -13.11 -2.95
C GLU A 124 22.00 -11.68 -3.46
N VAL A 125 21.00 -10.83 -3.33
CA VAL A 125 21.10 -9.40 -3.58
C VAL A 125 20.93 -8.72 -2.24
N THR A 126 22.02 -8.13 -1.74
CA THR A 126 22.01 -7.44 -0.45
C THR A 126 21.48 -6.02 -0.63
N ASP A 127 20.82 -5.52 0.41
CA ASP A 127 20.34 -4.14 0.44
C ASP A 127 21.50 -3.15 0.35
N GLU A 128 22.68 -3.50 0.91
CA GLU A 128 23.88 -2.68 0.80
C GLU A 128 24.41 -2.57 -0.64
N PHE A 129 24.37 -3.67 -1.39
CA PHE A 129 24.73 -3.67 -2.81
C PHE A 129 23.78 -2.76 -3.60
N MET A 130 22.47 -2.92 -3.39
CA MET A 130 21.47 -2.08 -4.06
C MET A 130 21.61 -0.60 -3.66
N GLY A 131 21.70 -0.31 -2.37
CA GLY A 131 21.89 1.04 -1.83
C GLY A 131 23.17 1.72 -2.32
N THR A 132 24.17 0.99 -2.79
CA THR A 132 25.37 1.57 -3.42
C THR A 132 25.04 2.30 -4.72
N PHE A 133 24.12 1.78 -5.54
CA PHE A 133 23.65 2.49 -6.73
C PHE A 133 23.00 3.82 -6.37
N HIS A 134 22.22 3.85 -5.28
CA HIS A 134 21.65 5.10 -4.78
C HIS A 134 22.73 6.10 -4.35
N LYS A 135 23.68 5.66 -3.54
CA LYS A 135 24.79 6.50 -3.04
C LYS A 135 25.66 7.05 -4.17
N GLN A 136 25.79 6.32 -5.27
CA GLN A 136 26.56 6.72 -6.45
C GLN A 136 25.75 7.57 -7.45
N GLY A 137 24.47 7.84 -7.16
CA GLY A 137 23.59 8.59 -8.07
C GLY A 137 23.17 7.81 -9.33
N LEU A 138 23.32 6.48 -9.30
CA LEU A 138 22.94 5.56 -10.38
C LEU A 138 21.51 5.03 -10.23
N ALA A 139 20.87 5.27 -9.09
CA ALA A 139 19.49 4.89 -8.79
C ALA A 139 18.90 5.80 -7.72
N GLN A 140 17.56 5.83 -7.59
CA GLN A 140 16.91 6.63 -6.57
C GLN A 140 15.81 5.86 -5.85
N GLU A 141 15.90 5.81 -4.52
CA GLU A 141 14.78 5.41 -3.66
C GLU A 141 13.60 6.36 -3.83
N PHE A 142 12.39 5.87 -3.62
CA PHE A 142 11.18 6.61 -3.92
C PHE A 142 10.05 6.26 -2.97
N ASP A 143 9.08 7.17 -2.86
CA ASP A 143 7.89 6.94 -2.06
C ASP A 143 6.81 6.29 -2.91
N MET A 144 6.16 5.27 -2.36
CA MET A 144 5.06 4.54 -2.97
C MET A 144 3.74 4.97 -2.35
N ASN A 145 2.73 5.14 -3.19
CA ASN A 145 1.38 5.41 -2.72
C ASN A 145 0.35 4.69 -3.60
N GLY A 146 -0.82 4.43 -3.04
CA GLY A 146 -1.95 3.89 -3.80
C GLY A 146 -3.27 4.34 -3.21
N SER A 147 -4.32 4.35 -4.04
CA SER A 147 -5.67 4.68 -3.62
C SER A 147 -6.71 3.84 -4.38
N VAL A 148 -7.72 3.37 -3.65
CA VAL A 148 -8.91 2.70 -4.19
C VAL A 148 -10.14 3.31 -3.53
N LYS A 149 -11.16 3.60 -4.34
CA LYS A 149 -12.44 4.11 -3.85
C LYS A 149 -13.47 2.99 -3.74
N LYS A 150 -14.33 3.07 -2.74
CA LYS A 150 -15.46 2.16 -2.54
C LYS A 150 -16.65 2.94 -1.98
N THR A 151 -17.81 2.79 -2.62
CA THR A 151 -19.08 3.24 -2.07
C THR A 151 -19.75 2.07 -1.35
N ILE A 152 -20.27 2.32 -0.16
CA ILE A 152 -20.96 1.37 0.71
C ILE A 152 -22.36 1.92 0.98
#